data_AF-X1UV77-F1
#
_entry.id   AF-X1UV77-F1
#
_cell.length_a   1.000
_cell.length_b   1.000
_cell.length_c   1.000
_cell.angle_alpha   90.00
_cell.angle_beta   90.00
_cell.angle_gamma   90.00
#
_symmetry.space_group_name_H-M   'P 1'
#
loop_
_entity.id
_entity.type
_entity.pdbx_description
1 polymer ?
#
loop_
_entity_poly.entity_id
_entity_poly.type
_entity_poly.pdbx_seq_one_letter_code
_entity_poly.pdbx_strand_id
1 'polypeptide(L)'
;MALFVFAINQDQWYMASAISAILVFAIMAELIYFIERTNREVSNFLLSIRNKDFTNTYFKKEKNRSFFELHQAFNVITSELQNTRIEKEVHYQYLKMVIEHVNIALFCFGPDGEIQLINKAAKKLLRIPGLRNINDIGK
;
A
#
# COMPACT_ATOMS: atom_id res chain seq x y z
N MET A 1 15.67 16.16 -34.64
CA MET A 1 14.74 17.06 -35.36
C MET A 1 15.46 18.05 -36.29
N ALA A 2 16.39 18.88 -35.80
CA ALA A 2 17.09 19.86 -36.65
C ALA A 2 17.85 19.24 -37.86
N LEU A 3 18.51 18.10 -37.67
CA LEU A 3 19.19 17.37 -38.75
C LEU A 3 18.24 16.79 -39.81
N PHE A 4 17.04 16.37 -39.41
CA PHE A 4 16.00 15.86 -40.32
C PHE A 4 15.43 16.99 -41.18
N VAL A 5 15.15 18.14 -40.57
CA VAL A 5 14.69 19.35 -41.28
C VAL A 5 15.76 19.88 -42.24
N PHE A 6 17.03 19.83 -41.85
CA PHE A 6 18.15 20.23 -42.72
C PHE A 6 18.33 19.27 -43.91
N ALA A 7 18.18 17.95 -43.71
CA ALA A 7 18.32 16.95 -44.76
C ALA A 7 17.21 17.02 -45.82
N ILE A 8 15.97 17.32 -45.44
CA ILE A 8 14.84 17.48 -46.38
C ILE A 8 15.00 18.72 -47.27
N ASN A 9 15.73 19.74 -46.82
CA ASN A 9 15.96 20.96 -47.58
C ASN A 9 17.10 20.86 -48.61
N GLN A 10 17.77 19.71 -48.75
CA GLN A 10 18.78 19.50 -49.80
C GLN A 10 18.33 18.41 -50.79
N ASP A 11 18.05 18.81 -52.04
CA ASP A 11 17.50 17.97 -53.12
C ASP A 11 18.36 16.76 -53.54
N GLN A 12 19.59 16.63 -53.05
CA GLN A 12 20.53 15.57 -53.44
C GLN A 12 20.76 14.52 -52.33
N TRP A 13 20.22 14.71 -51.12
CA TRP A 13 20.60 13.93 -49.92
C TRP A 13 19.47 12.98 -49.44
N TYR A 14 18.80 12.31 -50.38
CA TYR A 14 17.67 11.40 -50.09
C TYR A 14 18.01 10.32 -49.05
N MET A 15 19.23 9.80 -49.06
CA MET A 15 19.68 8.77 -48.12
C MET A 15 19.78 9.31 -46.68
N ALA A 16 20.25 10.55 -46.50
CA ALA A 16 20.35 11.17 -45.18
C ALA A 16 18.96 11.48 -44.59
N SER A 17 18.02 11.92 -45.41
CA SER A 17 16.62 12.15 -45.02
C SER A 17 15.92 10.86 -44.60
N ALA A 18 16.14 9.76 -45.32
CA ALA A 18 15.58 8.45 -44.97
C ALA A 18 16.13 7.91 -43.64
N ILE A 19 17.44 7.98 -43.42
CA ILE A 19 18.07 7.53 -42.17
C ILE A 19 17.59 8.36 -40.98
N SER A 20 17.50 9.68 -41.15
CA SER A 20 17.05 10.57 -40.07
C SER A 20 15.56 10.39 -39.75
N ALA A 21 14.70 10.09 -40.72
CA ALA A 21 13.31 9.68 -40.44
C ALA A 21 13.26 8.42 -39.56
N ILE A 22 13.99 7.37 -39.95
CA ILE A 22 14.04 6.10 -39.20
C ILE A 22 14.51 6.35 -37.76
N LEU A 23 15.54 7.19 -37.59
CA LEU A 23 16.07 7.55 -36.28
C LEU A 23 15.02 8.29 -35.42
N VAL A 24 14.25 9.20 -36.01
CA VAL A 24 13.16 9.90 -35.30
C VAL A 24 12.09 8.92 -34.84
N PHE A 25 11.67 7.99 -35.70
CA PHE A 25 10.71 6.95 -35.32
C PHE A 25 11.24 6.03 -34.23
N ALA A 26 12.51 5.63 -34.30
CA ALA A 26 13.15 4.80 -33.28
C ALA A 26 13.19 5.49 -31.91
N ILE A 27 13.59 6.77 -31.87
CA ILE A 27 13.61 7.57 -30.63
C ILE A 27 12.19 7.73 -30.07
N MET A 28 11.20 7.95 -30.93
CA MET A 28 9.81 8.12 -30.51
C MET A 28 9.23 6.82 -29.93
N ALA A 29 9.54 5.67 -30.53
CA ALA A 29 9.15 4.36 -30.00
C ALA A 29 9.81 4.08 -28.64
N GLU A 30 11.11 4.38 -28.50
CA GLU A 30 11.82 4.21 -27.22
C GLU A 30 11.22 5.12 -26.13
N LEU A 31 10.88 6.36 -26.48
CA LEU A 31 10.27 7.31 -25.54
C LEU A 31 8.90 6.82 -25.04
N ILE A 32 8.06 6.30 -25.93
CA ILE A 32 6.76 5.72 -25.55
C ILE A 32 6.96 4.54 -24.60
N TYR A 33 7.87 3.62 -24.94
CA TYR A 33 8.17 2.47 -24.10
C TYR A 33 8.70 2.88 -22.71
N PHE A 34 9.56 3.89 -22.66
CA PHE A 34 10.07 4.44 -21.40
C PHE A 34 8.94 5.00 -20.52
N ILE A 35 8.04 5.80 -21.11
CA ILE A 35 6.89 6.38 -20.38
C ILE A 35 5.94 5.29 -19.89
N GLU A 36 5.62 4.30 -20.73
CA GLU A 36 4.74 3.19 -20.34
C GLU A 36 5.31 2.36 -19.20
N ARG A 37 6.62 2.08 -19.24
CA ARG A 37 7.31 1.38 -18.16
C ARG A 37 7.21 2.16 -16.86
N THR A 38 7.50 3.47 -16.88
CA THR A 38 7.38 4.33 -15.69
C THR A 38 5.94 4.35 -15.15
N ASN A 39 4.95 4.49 -16.03
CA ASN A 39 3.55 4.55 -15.61
C ASN A 39 3.07 3.22 -14.99
N ARG A 40 3.53 2.08 -15.53
CA ARG A 40 3.26 0.76 -14.96
C ARG A 40 3.89 0.59 -13.59
N GLU A 41 5.13 1.05 -13.40
CA GLU A 41 5.82 0.99 -12.10
C GLU A 41 5.09 1.85 -11.04
N VAL A 42 4.68 3.07 -11.40
CA VAL A 42 3.88 3.95 -10.52
C VAL A 42 2.53 3.31 -10.16
N SER A 43 1.83 2.75 -11.14
CA SER A 43 0.55 2.08 -10.92
C SER A 43 0.68 0.88 -9.97
N ASN A 44 1.67 0.02 -10.20
CA ASN A 44 1.94 -1.14 -9.33
C ASN A 44 2.25 -0.72 -7.89
N PHE A 45 2.94 0.40 -7.69
CA PHE A 45 3.20 0.96 -6.37
C PHE A 45 1.93 1.50 -5.69
N LEU A 46 1.08 2.25 -6.40
CA LEU A 46 -0.21 2.69 -5.83
C LEU A 46 -1.11 1.51 -5.45
N LEU A 47 -1.07 0.44 -6.25
CA LEU A 47 -1.78 -0.80 -5.98
C LEU A 47 -1.24 -1.52 -4.74
N SER A 48 0.07 -1.55 -4.50
CA SER A 48 0.63 -2.18 -3.29
C SER A 48 0.25 -1.41 -2.02
N ILE A 49 0.25 -0.07 -2.05
CA ILE A 49 -0.26 0.77 -0.95
C ILE A 49 -1.75 0.47 -0.69
N ARG A 50 -2.58 0.51 -1.74
CA ARG A 50 -4.02 0.26 -1.62
C ARG A 50 -4.29 -1.11 -1.02
N ASN A 51 -3.55 -2.12 -1.47
CA ASN A 51 -3.74 -3.50 -1.05
C ASN A 51 -3.05 -3.83 0.28
N LYS A 52 -2.39 -2.84 0.92
CA LYS A 52 -1.68 -2.98 2.22
C LYS A 52 -0.58 -4.06 2.19
N ASP A 53 -0.07 -4.40 1.00
CA ASP A 53 0.97 -5.40 0.83
C ASP A 53 2.33 -4.71 0.76
N PHE A 54 2.95 -4.56 1.92
CA PHE A 54 4.22 -3.85 2.08
C PHE A 54 5.44 -4.77 2.04
N THR A 55 5.29 -6.03 1.66
CA THR A 55 6.41 -6.97 1.53
C THR A 55 7.34 -6.63 0.36
N ASN A 56 6.86 -5.76 -0.52
CA ASN A 56 7.60 -5.30 -1.68
C ASN A 56 8.39 -4.03 -1.35
N THR A 57 9.52 -4.22 -0.66
CA THR A 57 10.61 -3.24 -0.61
C THR A 57 11.22 -3.14 -2.02
N TYR A 58 10.47 -2.53 -2.93
CA TYR A 58 10.76 -2.53 -4.34
C TYR A 58 12.01 -1.68 -4.63
N PHE A 59 13.02 -2.37 -5.17
CA PHE A 59 14.08 -1.87 -6.02
C PHE A 59 15.14 -0.94 -5.40
N LYS A 60 15.97 -1.51 -4.52
CA LYS A 60 17.33 -0.99 -4.23
C LYS A 60 18.31 -1.12 -5.43
N LYS A 61 17.84 -1.30 -6.67
CA LYS A 61 18.69 -1.76 -7.80
C LYS A 61 18.44 -1.09 -9.15
N GLU A 62 17.70 0.02 -9.20
CA GLU A 62 17.57 0.80 -10.45
C GLU A 62 18.54 1.99 -10.42
N LYS A 63 19.42 2.04 -11.42
CA LYS A 63 20.58 2.94 -11.57
C LYS A 63 20.19 4.39 -11.95
N ASN A 64 18.89 4.70 -12.01
CA ASN A 64 18.36 6.00 -12.44
C ASN A 64 18.18 6.95 -11.26
N ARG A 65 19.04 7.98 -11.19
CA ARG A 65 19.03 8.99 -10.11
C ARG A 65 17.69 9.73 -9.99
N SER A 66 16.95 9.91 -11.08
CA SER A 66 15.71 10.71 -11.10
C SER A 66 14.57 10.16 -10.26
N PHE A 67 14.61 8.88 -9.85
CA PHE A 67 13.56 8.26 -9.05
C PHE A 67 14.02 7.84 -7.64
N PHE A 68 15.30 8.01 -7.33
CA PHE A 68 15.87 7.61 -6.03
C PHE A 68 15.25 8.38 -4.86
N GLU A 69 15.11 9.71 -5.00
CA GLU A 69 14.56 10.57 -3.96
C GLU A 69 13.07 10.25 -3.70
N LEU A 70 12.32 10.00 -4.76
CA LEU A 70 10.92 9.60 -4.68
C LEU A 70 10.77 8.25 -3.96
N HIS A 71 11.57 7.25 -4.34
CA HIS A 71 11.58 5.95 -3.66
C HIS A 71 11.98 6.06 -2.18
N GLN A 72 12.95 6.92 -1.85
CA GLN A 72 13.36 7.13 -0.47
C GLN A 72 12.23 7.74 0.36
N ALA A 73 11.58 8.80 -0.14
CA ALA A 73 10.43 9.43 0.53
C ALA A 73 9.30 8.41 0.75
N PHE A 74 9.03 7.56 -0.24
CA PHE A 74 8.01 6.52 -0.13
C PHE A 74 8.32 5.42 0.87
N ASN A 75 9.57 4.96 0.94
CA ASN A 75 9.97 3.96 1.92
C ASN A 75 9.83 4.49 3.35
N VAL A 76 10.19 5.76 3.58
CA VAL A 76 10.04 6.42 4.89
C VAL A 76 8.57 6.47 5.31
N ILE A 77 7.67 6.94 4.43
CA ILE A 77 6.23 7.00 4.73
C ILE A 77 5.66 5.60 5.02
N THR A 78 6.09 4.60 4.24
CA THR A 78 5.63 3.23 4.41
C THR A 78 6.05 2.64 5.76
N SER A 79 7.31 2.83 6.16
CA SER A 79 7.80 2.39 7.48
C SER A 79 7.07 3.08 8.63
N GLU A 80 6.79 4.38 8.52
CA GLU A 80 6.05 5.13 9.54
C GLU A 80 4.61 4.61 9.70
N LEU A 81 3.93 4.33 8.58
CA LEU A 81 2.58 3.75 8.60
C LEU A 81 2.56 2.34 9.18
N GLN A 82 3.56 1.51 8.91
CA GLN A 82 3.70 0.19 9.52
C GLN A 82 3.91 0.29 11.03
N ASN A 83 4.86 1.13 11.46
CA ASN A 83 5.14 1.33 12.88
C ASN A 83 3.90 1.82 13.63
N THR A 84 3.20 2.84 13.09
CA THR A 84 1.96 3.34 13.67
C THR A 84 0.89 2.25 13.80
N ARG A 85 0.80 1.32 12.85
CA ARG A 85 -0.14 0.18 12.93
C ARG A 85 0.26 -0.82 14.00
N ILE A 86 1.55 -1.16 14.07
CA ILE A 86 2.08 -2.06 15.09
C ILE A 86 1.82 -1.48 16.48
N GLU A 87 2.10 -0.20 16.70
CA GLU A 87 1.83 0.50 17.95
C GLU A 87 0.33 0.45 18.31
N LYS A 88 -0.56 0.74 17.35
CA LYS A 88 -2.01 0.65 17.56
C LYS A 88 -2.46 -0.77 17.93
N GLU A 89 -1.91 -1.79 17.27
CA GLU A 89 -2.22 -3.19 17.58
C GLU A 89 -1.71 -3.57 18.97
N VAL A 90 -0.49 -3.17 19.33
CA VAL A 90 0.07 -3.38 20.68
C VAL A 90 -0.80 -2.71 21.74
N HIS A 91 -1.23 -1.46 21.52
CA HIS A 91 -2.13 -0.77 22.44
C HIS A 91 -3.49 -1.46 22.57
N TYR A 92 -4.06 -1.94 21.46
CA TYR A 92 -5.31 -2.69 21.47
C TYR A 92 -5.17 -4.00 22.27
N GLN A 93 -4.10 -4.77 22.04
CA GLN A 93 -3.82 -6.00 22.78
C GLN A 93 -3.57 -5.72 24.27
N TYR A 94 -2.88 -4.63 24.60
CA TYR A 94 -2.69 -4.20 25.99
C TYR A 94 -4.03 -3.93 26.68
N LEU A 95 -4.91 -3.13 26.07
CA LEU A 95 -6.24 -2.85 26.63
C LEU A 95 -7.06 -4.12 26.81
N LYS A 96 -7.06 -5.00 25.81
CA LYS A 96 -7.72 -6.31 25.88
C LYS A 96 -7.15 -7.17 27.03
N MET A 97 -5.84 -7.18 27.19
CA MET A 97 -5.19 -7.92 28.28
C MET A 97 -5.59 -7.37 29.65
N VAL A 98 -5.62 -6.05 29.83
CA VAL A 98 -6.09 -5.41 31.06
C VAL A 98 -7.53 -5.81 31.36
N ILE A 99 -8.43 -5.67 30.40
CA ILE A 99 -9.85 -6.04 30.54
C ILE A 99 -10.00 -7.52 30.97
N GLU A 100 -9.24 -8.42 30.35
CA GLU A 100 -9.31 -9.86 30.64
C GLU A 100 -8.76 -10.26 32.01
N HIS A 101 -7.88 -9.46 32.63
CA HIS A 101 -7.22 -9.81 33.89
C HIS A 101 -7.64 -8.94 35.08
N VAL A 102 -8.43 -7.88 34.86
CA VAL A 102 -9.05 -7.12 35.94
C VAL A 102 -10.01 -8.04 36.73
N ASN A 103 -9.94 -7.96 38.05
CA ASN A 103 -10.74 -8.77 38.98
C ASN A 103 -12.21 -8.31 39.11
N ILE A 104 -12.61 -7.30 38.33
CA ILE A 104 -13.98 -6.78 38.27
C ILE A 104 -14.67 -7.43 37.07
N ALA A 105 -15.90 -7.91 37.27
CA ALA A 105 -16.73 -8.41 36.19
C ALA A 105 -17.11 -7.27 35.24
N LEU A 106 -16.65 -7.35 33.99
CA LEU A 106 -17.00 -6.40 32.93
C LEU A 106 -17.90 -7.11 31.93
N PHE A 107 -19.09 -6.56 31.71
CA PHE A 107 -20.05 -7.03 30.71
C PHE A 107 -20.68 -5.83 29.99
N CYS A 108 -20.76 -5.88 28.67
CA CYS A 108 -21.38 -4.84 27.84
C CYS A 108 -22.24 -5.50 26.76
N PHE A 109 -23.45 -4.99 26.55
CA PHE A 109 -24.39 -5.47 25.55
C PHE A 109 -24.91 -4.31 24.70
N GLY A 110 -25.18 -4.60 23.43
CA GLY A 110 -25.76 -3.65 22.49
C GLY A 110 -27.26 -3.45 22.69
N PRO A 111 -27.89 -2.52 21.94
CA PRO A 111 -29.33 -2.29 21.98
C PRO A 111 -30.18 -3.52 21.60
N ASP A 112 -29.60 -4.44 20.83
CA ASP A 112 -30.15 -5.73 20.38
C ASP A 112 -29.92 -6.88 21.38
N GLY A 113 -29.23 -6.60 22.49
CA GLY A 113 -28.87 -7.60 23.50
C GLY A 113 -27.68 -8.48 23.11
N GLU A 114 -27.00 -8.23 21.99
CA GLU A 114 -25.77 -8.93 21.64
C GLU A 114 -24.63 -8.51 22.59
N ILE A 115 -23.89 -9.49 23.11
CA ILE A 115 -22.79 -9.22 24.03
C ILE A 115 -21.58 -8.74 23.24
N GLN A 116 -21.23 -7.47 23.42
CA GLN A 116 -20.08 -6.85 22.77
C GLN A 116 -18.78 -7.10 23.53
N LEU A 117 -18.85 -7.24 24.86
CA LEU A 117 -17.68 -7.46 25.71
C LEU A 117 -18.05 -8.26 26.96
N ILE A 118 -17.26 -9.30 27.25
CA ILE A 118 -17.37 -10.06 28.49
C ILE A 118 -15.99 -10.63 28.89
N ASN A 119 -15.47 -10.18 30.02
CA ASN A 119 -14.14 -10.60 30.49
C ASN A 119 -14.15 -11.91 31.29
N LYS A 120 -12.98 -12.51 31.55
CA LYS A 120 -12.84 -13.72 32.39
C LYS A 120 -13.53 -13.60 33.75
N ALA A 121 -13.46 -12.45 34.43
CA ALA A 121 -14.09 -12.26 35.75
C ALA A 121 -15.62 -12.38 35.66
N ALA A 122 -16.24 -11.76 34.66
CA ALA A 122 -17.67 -11.87 34.39
C ALA A 122 -18.08 -13.30 34.02
N LYS A 123 -17.30 -14.00 33.17
CA LYS A 123 -17.56 -15.42 32.83
C LYS A 123 -17.51 -16.32 34.06
N LYS A 124 -16.55 -16.11 34.97
CA LYS A 124 -16.44 -16.86 36.23
C LYS A 124 -17.64 -16.60 37.16
N LEU A 125 -18.07 -15.33 37.25
CA LEU A 125 -19.22 -14.93 38.06
C LEU A 125 -20.52 -15.55 37.53
N LEU A 126 -20.75 -15.45 36.22
CA LEU A 126 -21.96 -15.93 35.57
C LEU A 126 -21.98 -17.43 35.31
N ARG A 127 -20.83 -18.11 35.39
CA ARG A 127 -20.65 -19.56 35.13
C ARG A 127 -21.13 -20.02 33.73
N ILE A 128 -21.26 -19.10 32.77
CA ILE A 128 -21.70 -19.41 31.41
C ILE A 128 -20.52 -19.18 30.44
N PRO A 129 -19.93 -20.24 29.86
CA PRO A 129 -18.70 -20.14 29.06
C PRO A 129 -18.90 -19.56 27.64
N GLY A 130 -20.13 -19.31 27.20
CA GLY A 130 -20.45 -18.94 25.81
C GLY A 130 -21.68 -18.04 25.68
N LEU A 131 -21.81 -17.03 26.54
CA LEU A 131 -22.92 -16.10 26.48
C LEU A 131 -22.81 -15.23 25.21
N ARG A 132 -23.75 -15.39 24.27
CA ARG A 132 -23.82 -14.60 23.02
C ARG A 132 -24.85 -13.48 23.11
N ASN A 133 -25.95 -13.73 23.83
CA ASN A 133 -26.98 -12.74 24.05
C ASN A 133 -27.30 -12.62 25.54
N ILE A 134 -27.63 -11.42 26.01
CA ILE A 134 -28.04 -11.18 27.40
C ILE A 134 -29.29 -11.97 27.79
N ASN A 135 -30.16 -12.26 26.82
CA ASN A 135 -31.38 -13.06 27.02
C ASN A 135 -31.10 -14.54 27.31
N ASP A 136 -29.86 -15.01 27.14
CA ASP A 136 -29.44 -16.37 27.50
C ASP A 136 -29.16 -16.49 29.01
N ILE A 137 -29.08 -15.37 29.75
CA ILE A 137 -28.91 -15.39 31.21
C ILE A 137 -30.28 -15.67 31.85
N GLY A 138 -30.44 -16.86 32.46
CA GLY A 138 -31.62 -17.20 33.27
C GLY A 138 -32.53 -18.29 32.69
N LYS A 139 -32.13 -18.97 31.61
CA LYS A 139 -32.62 -20.31 31.28
C LYS A 139 -31.76 -21.37 31.98
#